data_AF-A0A9J6BEQ2-F1
#
_entry.id   AF-A0A9J6BEQ2-F1
#
_cell.length_a   1.000
_cell.length_b   1.000
_cell.length_c   1.000
_cell.angle_alpha   90.00
_cell.angle_beta   90.00
_cell.angle_gamma   90.00
#
_symmetry.space_group_name_H-M   'P 1'
#
loop_
_entity.id
_entity.type
_entity.pdbx_description
1 polymer ?
#
loop_
_entity_poly.entity_id
_entity_poly.type
_entity_poly.pdbx_seq_one_letter_code
_entity_poly.pdbx_strand_id
1 'polypeptide(L)'
;MKNRNLDIFLSRRRSYSNLPLYRANPETDPIALFPKGSVVMALYPQTTCFYKAIINDLPANASKDYEVLFEDSTYANGYSDPMFVAQRFVISIKQRKS
;
A
#
# COMPACT_ATOMS: atom_id res chain seq x y z
N MET A 1 -12.97 -16.78 28.85
CA MET A 1 -12.98 -15.94 27.63
C MET A 1 -13.14 -16.86 26.42
N LYS A 2 -14.23 -16.74 25.65
CA LYS A 2 -14.46 -17.56 24.45
C LYS A 2 -13.62 -16.99 23.29
N ASN A 3 -12.66 -17.76 22.80
CA ASN A 3 -12.00 -17.51 21.51
C ASN A 3 -13.08 -17.56 20.42
N ARG A 4 -13.47 -16.39 19.90
CA ARG A 4 -14.29 -16.32 18.69
C ARG A 4 -13.33 -16.55 17.52
N ASN A 5 -13.32 -17.76 16.98
CA ASN A 5 -12.80 -17.97 15.63
C ASN A 5 -13.66 -17.11 14.70
N LEU A 6 -13.08 -16.03 14.19
CA LEU A 6 -13.64 -15.26 13.10
C LEU A 6 -13.20 -15.95 11.82
N ASP A 7 -13.90 -17.02 11.44
CA ASP A 7 -13.72 -17.63 10.13
C ASP A 7 -14.23 -16.64 9.08
N ILE A 8 -13.30 -15.92 8.45
CA ILE A 8 -13.59 -14.95 7.40
C ILE A 8 -13.67 -15.70 6.06
N PHE A 9 -14.90 -15.89 5.56
CA PHE A 9 -15.13 -16.50 4.25
C PHE A 9 -15.07 -15.43 3.15
N LEU A 10 -13.98 -15.43 2.38
CA LEU A 10 -13.79 -14.54 1.24
C LEU A 10 -13.64 -15.34 -0.06
N SER A 11 -14.10 -14.79 -1.18
CA SER A 11 -13.93 -15.39 -2.50
C SER A 11 -12.44 -15.47 -2.85
N ARG A 12 -11.93 -16.69 -3.05
CA ARG A 12 -10.49 -17.04 -3.13
C ARG A 12 -9.67 -16.24 -4.15
N ARG A 13 -10.27 -15.71 -5.23
CA ARG A 13 -9.55 -14.94 -6.28
C ARG A 13 -9.81 -13.43 -6.28
N ARG A 14 -10.92 -12.99 -5.68
CA ARG A 14 -11.41 -11.60 -5.83
C ARG A 14 -11.07 -10.69 -4.66
N SER A 15 -10.77 -11.25 -3.48
CA SER A 15 -10.61 -10.46 -2.25
C SER A 15 -9.16 -10.15 -1.84
N TYR A 16 -8.16 -10.81 -2.44
CA TYR A 16 -6.76 -10.66 -2.01
C TYR A 16 -5.89 -10.10 -3.14
N SER A 17 -5.22 -8.98 -2.89
CA SER A 17 -4.01 -8.63 -3.62
C SER A 17 -2.84 -9.31 -2.91
N ASN A 18 -2.03 -10.07 -3.65
CA ASN A 18 -0.85 -10.70 -3.07
C ASN A 18 0.15 -9.60 -2.69
N LEU A 19 0.73 -9.70 -1.50
CA LEU A 19 1.83 -8.83 -1.14
C LEU A 19 3.06 -9.16 -2.00
N PRO A 20 3.85 -8.15 -2.39
CA PRO A 20 5.14 -8.36 -3.02
C PRO A 20 6.01 -9.31 -2.18
N LEU A 21 6.57 -10.34 -2.82
CA LEU A 21 7.50 -11.28 -2.19
C LEU A 21 8.93 -10.73 -2.13
N TYR A 22 9.26 -9.82 -3.04
CA TYR A 22 10.57 -9.23 -3.21
C TYR A 22 10.47 -7.70 -3.19
N ARG A 23 11.59 -7.05 -2.86
CA ARG A 23 11.76 -5.61 -3.04
C ARG A 23 12.35 -5.36 -4.43
N ALA A 24 11.88 -4.32 -5.09
CA ALA A 24 12.50 -3.83 -6.31
C ALA A 24 13.68 -2.91 -5.95
N ASN A 25 14.78 -3.06 -6.68
CA ASN A 25 15.91 -2.15 -6.60
C ASN A 25 15.71 -1.05 -7.66
N PRO A 26 15.65 0.24 -7.28
CA PRO A 26 15.48 1.34 -8.23
C PRO A 26 16.55 1.40 -9.33
N GLU A 27 17.77 0.93 -9.06
CA GLU A 27 18.88 1.00 -10.02
C GLU A 27 18.79 -0.09 -11.11
N THR A 28 18.31 -1.27 -10.76
CA THR A 28 18.25 -2.42 -11.69
C THR A 28 16.87 -2.65 -12.28
N ASP A 29 15.82 -2.40 -11.50
CA ASP A 29 14.43 -2.73 -11.83
C ASP A 29 13.45 -1.57 -11.53
N PRO A 30 13.69 -0.34 -12.06
CA PRO A 30 12.85 0.83 -11.78
C PRO A 30 11.40 0.65 -12.27
N ILE A 31 11.19 -0.16 -13.31
CA ILE A 31 9.86 -0.45 -13.87
C ILE A 31 8.96 -1.26 -12.92
N ALA A 32 9.55 -1.90 -11.91
CA ALA A 32 8.81 -2.67 -10.89
C ALA A 32 8.34 -1.80 -9.71
N LEU A 33 8.70 -0.50 -9.70
CA LEU A 33 8.25 0.46 -8.70
C LEU A 33 7.02 1.22 -9.19
N PHE A 34 6.15 1.62 -8.26
CA PHE A 34 5.05 2.53 -8.56
C PHE A 34 5.61 3.94 -8.78
N PRO A 35 5.33 4.61 -9.91
CA PRO A 35 5.82 5.96 -10.14
C PRO A 35 5.14 6.98 -9.22
N LYS A 36 5.80 8.12 -9.01
CA LYS A 36 5.26 9.26 -8.25
C LYS A 36 3.90 9.68 -8.80
N GLY A 37 2.95 9.96 -7.90
CA GLY A 37 1.57 10.28 -8.24
C GLY A 37 0.67 9.06 -8.47
N SER A 38 1.21 7.84 -8.42
CA SER A 38 0.38 6.62 -8.53
C SER A 38 -0.53 6.45 -7.33
N VAL A 39 -1.79 6.07 -7.59
CA VAL A 39 -2.75 5.72 -6.55
C VAL A 39 -2.60 4.24 -6.21
N VAL A 40 -2.38 3.96 -4.92
CA VAL A 40 -2.10 2.62 -4.38
C VAL A 40 -2.95 2.35 -3.13
N MET A 41 -2.97 1.11 -2.67
CA MET A 41 -3.33 0.80 -1.29
C MET A 41 -2.03 0.61 -0.50
N ALA A 42 -1.88 1.33 0.60
CA ALA A 42 -0.73 1.23 1.50
C ALA A 42 -1.18 0.88 2.92
N LEU A 43 -0.38 0.13 3.67
CA LEU A 43 -0.63 -0.16 5.07
C LEU A 43 -0.40 1.10 5.90
N TYR A 44 -1.39 1.53 6.69
CA TYR A 44 -1.23 2.68 7.57
C TYR A 44 -0.28 2.33 8.73
N PRO A 45 0.71 3.18 9.08
CA PRO A 45 1.69 2.87 10.12
C PRO A 45 1.06 2.41 11.44
N GLN A 46 1.66 1.41 12.08
CA GLN A 46 1.19 0.81 13.35
C GLN A 46 -0.20 0.16 13.30
N THR A 47 -0.75 -0.11 12.11
CA THR A 47 -2.03 -0.82 11.95
C THR A 47 -1.89 -2.07 11.10
N THR A 48 -2.97 -2.83 10.97
CA THR A 48 -3.09 -3.98 10.06
C THR A 48 -4.00 -3.70 8.87
N CYS A 49 -4.34 -2.43 8.63
CA CYS A 49 -5.31 -2.00 7.62
C CYS A 49 -4.65 -1.24 6.47
N PHE A 50 -5.08 -1.55 5.24
CA PHE A 50 -4.66 -0.84 4.04
C PHE A 50 -5.65 0.26 3.69
N TYR A 51 -5.14 1.43 3.32
CA TYR A 51 -5.92 2.59 2.91
C TYR A 51 -5.41 3.14 1.59
N LYS A 52 -6.24 3.94 0.91
CA LYS A 52 -5.89 4.58 -0.34
C LYS A 52 -4.86 5.67 -0.09
N ALA A 53 -3.80 5.66 -0.90
CA ALA A 53 -2.70 6.60 -0.80
C ALA A 53 -2.14 6.94 -2.19
N ILE A 54 -1.39 8.03 -2.26
CA ILE A 54 -0.63 8.46 -3.43
C ILE A 54 0.85 8.33 -3.14
N ILE A 55 1.62 7.80 -4.09
CA ILE A 55 3.09 7.79 -4.00
C ILE A 55 3.61 9.23 -4.08
N ASN A 56 4.23 9.72 -3.01
CA ASN A 56 4.91 11.01 -3.00
C ASN A 56 6.34 10.88 -3.52
N ASP A 57 7.11 9.92 -3.02
CA ASP A 57 8.47 9.66 -3.50
C ASP A 57 8.80 8.15 -3.51
N LEU A 58 9.69 7.78 -4.44
CA LEU A 58 10.15 6.42 -4.62
C LEU A 58 11.26 6.09 -3.62
N PRO A 59 11.44 4.80 -3.27
CA PRO A 59 12.57 4.38 -2.45
C PRO A 59 13.89 4.74 -3.15
N ALA A 60 14.82 5.37 -2.42
CA ALA A 60 16.12 5.76 -2.98
C ALA A 60 17.04 4.57 -3.30
N ASN A 61 16.83 3.41 -2.66
CA ASN A 61 17.51 2.15 -2.94
C ASN A 61 16.64 0.96 -2.49
N ALA A 62 17.09 -0.26 -2.78
CA ALA A 62 16.36 -1.49 -2.46
C ALA A 62 15.99 -1.67 -0.97
N SER A 63 16.71 -1.00 -0.06
CA SER A 63 16.49 -1.11 1.38
C SER A 63 15.51 -0.05 1.92
N LYS A 64 15.19 0.97 1.13
CA LYS A 64 14.33 2.09 1.53
C LYS A 64 12.85 1.82 1.21
N ASP A 65 12.03 2.63 1.85
CA ASP A 65 10.58 2.59 1.79
C ASP A 65 10.04 3.62 0.80
N TYR A 66 8.77 3.46 0.40
CA TYR A 66 8.06 4.52 -0.31
C TYR A 66 7.69 5.63 0.66
N GLU A 67 7.67 6.86 0.17
CA GLU A 67 6.96 7.95 0.84
C GLU A 67 5.58 8.09 0.21
N VAL A 68 4.53 8.07 1.03
CA VAL A 68 3.13 8.10 0.58
C VAL A 68 2.32 9.15 1.32
N LEU A 69 1.26 9.64 0.67
CA LEU A 69 0.25 10.53 1.24
C LEU A 69 -1.07 9.77 1.29
N PHE A 70 -1.62 9.54 2.47
CA PHE A 70 -2.92 8.87 2.62
C PHE A 70 -4.07 9.83 2.34
N GLU A 71 -5.13 9.36 1.68
CA GLU A 71 -6.36 10.15 1.56
C GLU A 71 -7.04 10.26 2.92
N ASP A 72 -7.21 11.48 3.42
CA ASP A 72 -7.81 11.74 4.72
C ASP A 72 -8.56 13.09 4.69
N SER A 73 -9.88 13.04 4.82
CA SER A 73 -10.76 14.20 4.75
C SER A 73 -10.69 15.11 5.97
N THR A 74 -9.93 14.74 7.01
CA THR A 74 -9.70 15.60 8.18
C THR A 74 -8.65 16.68 7.91
N TYR A 75 -7.82 16.52 6.86
CA TYR A 75 -6.83 17.50 6.44
C TYR A 75 -7.42 18.44 5.37
N ALA A 76 -6.99 19.71 5.39
CA ALA A 76 -7.52 20.75 4.49
C ALA A 76 -7.26 20.49 3.01
N ASN A 77 -6.16 19.80 2.68
CA ASN A 77 -5.81 19.38 1.32
C ASN A 77 -6.35 17.99 0.96
N GLY A 78 -7.03 17.30 1.89
CA GLY A 78 -7.54 15.94 1.72
C GLY A 78 -6.49 14.83 1.83
N TYR A 79 -5.27 15.14 2.25
CA TYR A 79 -4.18 14.16 2.39
C TYR A 79 -3.45 14.30 3.72
N SER A 80 -2.99 13.17 4.25
CA SER A 80 -2.10 13.15 5.41
C SER A 80 -0.75 13.80 5.11
N ASP A 81 0.02 14.04 6.17
CA ASP A 81 1.46 14.28 6.04
C ASP A 81 2.18 13.09 5.37
N PRO A 82 3.39 13.30 4.79
CA PRO A 82 4.18 12.21 4.20
C PRO A 82 4.52 11.12 5.22
N MET A 83 4.32 9.86 4.83
CA MET A 83 4.60 8.70 5.65
C MET A 83 5.41 7.65 4.89
N PHE A 84 6.31 6.96 5.60
CA PHE A 84 7.13 5.88 5.02
C PHE A 84 6.46 4.52 5.16
N VAL A 85 6.29 3.83 4.03
CA VAL A 85 5.69 2.49 3.97
C VAL A 85 6.58 1.55 3.15
N ALA A 86 6.96 0.43 3.75
CA ALA A 86 7.79 -0.57 3.09
C ALA A 86 7.13 -1.12 1.82
N GLN A 87 7.93 -1.41 0.80
CA GLN A 87 7.44 -1.87 -0.51
C GLN A 87 6.47 -3.07 -0.43
N ARG A 88 6.70 -3.99 0.53
CA ARG A 88 5.85 -5.16 0.79
C ARG A 88 4.40 -4.81 1.15
N PHE A 89 4.18 -3.61 1.68
CA PHE A 89 2.89 -3.13 2.14
C PHE A 89 2.32 -2.03 1.26
N VAL A 90 2.80 -1.92 0.02
CA VAL A 90 2.24 -1.07 -1.03
C VAL A 90 1.78 -1.97 -2.18
N ILE A 91 0.49 -1.93 -2.49
CA ILE A 91 -0.13 -2.82 -3.49
C ILE A 91 -1.04 -2.03 -4.43
N SER A 92 -1.29 -2.58 -5.62
CA SER A 92 -2.19 -1.98 -6.60
C SER A 92 -3.66 -2.03 -6.15
N ILE A 93 -4.42 -1.00 -6.51
CA ILE A 93 -5.87 -0.99 -6.36
C ILE A 93 -6.47 -1.91 -7.43
N LYS A 94 -7.12 -3.01 -7.00
CA LYS A 94 -7.94 -3.82 -7.91
C LYS A 94 -9.22 -3.06 -8.22
N GLN A 95 -9.34 -2.52 -9.42
CA GLN A 95 -10.62 -1.97 -9.89
C GLN A 95 -11.65 -3.11 -9.96
N ARG A 96 -12.84 -2.87 -9.40
CA ARG A 96 -14.02 -3.67 -9.74
C ARG A 96 -14.46 -3.24 -11.13
N LYS A 97 -14.42 -4.16 -12.10
CA LYS A 97 -15.19 -3.97 -13.34
C LYS A 97 -16.66 -3.92 -12.94
N SER A 98 -17.31 -2.80 -13.24
CA SER A 98 -18.76 -2.66 -13.20
C SER A 98 -19.41 -3.61 -14.21
#